data_AF-A0A0Q4L2I8-F1
#
_entry.id   AF-A0A0Q4L2I8-F1
#
_cell.length_a   1.000
_cell.length_b   1.000
_cell.length_c   1.000
_cell.angle_alpha   90.00
_cell.angle_beta   90.00
_cell.angle_gamma   90.00
#
_symmetry.space_group_name_H-M   'P 1'
#
loop_
_entity.id
_entity.type
_entity.pdbx_description
1 polymer ?
#
loop_
_entity_poly.entity_id
_entity_poly.type
_entity_poly.pdbx_seq_one_letter_code
_entity_poly.pdbx_strand_id
1 'polypeptide(L)'
;MRKRRRPQADACGPQDHMRTIIMKIFISVASAAIVGACLFSTAASTSSVREPVSVRVSHAGLDLTSAAGRTLFQRRLQSAIARACEPHWSGLDAFADAHRCRQEMIADASVKMAAVLRRDGTLLASINGTR
;
A
#
# COMPACT_ATOMS: atom_id res chain seq x y z
N MET A 1 -35.90 35.48 2.91
CA MET A 1 -34.46 35.13 2.94
C MET A 1 -34.12 34.28 1.71
N ARG A 2 -33.00 34.59 1.02
CA ARG A 2 -32.73 34.29 -0.40
C ARG A 2 -32.59 32.79 -0.77
N LYS A 3 -33.35 32.34 -1.77
CA LYS A 3 -33.27 31.01 -2.44
C LYS A 3 -32.25 31.09 -3.59
N ARG A 4 -31.18 30.29 -3.57
CA ARG A 4 -30.33 30.02 -4.74
C ARG A 4 -30.53 28.57 -5.19
N ARG A 5 -30.82 28.41 -6.48
CA ARG A 5 -31.06 27.15 -7.20
C ARG A 5 -29.79 26.30 -7.30
N ARG A 6 -29.95 24.98 -7.38
CA ARG A 6 -29.14 24.14 -8.27
C ARG A 6 -30.03 23.19 -9.09
N PRO A 7 -29.66 22.93 -10.35
CA PRO A 7 -30.42 22.11 -11.28
C PRO A 7 -30.26 20.61 -11.01
N GLN A 8 -31.31 19.91 -11.41
CA GLN A 8 -31.54 18.46 -11.43
C GLN A 8 -30.61 17.80 -12.44
N ALA A 9 -29.88 16.76 -12.02
CA ALA A 9 -29.11 15.89 -12.92
C ALA A 9 -29.94 14.63 -13.15
N ASP A 10 -30.29 14.42 -14.41
CA ASP A 10 -31.09 13.33 -14.93
C ASP A 10 -30.46 11.96 -14.64
N ALA A 11 -31.32 11.03 -14.25
CA ALA A 11 -31.02 9.61 -14.21
C ALA A 11 -30.98 9.06 -15.65
N CYS A 12 -29.81 8.62 -16.10
CA CYS A 12 -29.69 7.72 -17.26
C CYS A 12 -28.69 6.62 -16.92
N GLY A 13 -29.20 5.46 -16.53
CA GLY A 13 -28.45 4.21 -16.62
C GLY A 13 -28.41 3.73 -18.08
N PRO A 14 -27.39 2.98 -18.52
CA PRO A 14 -27.45 2.20 -19.75
C PRO A 14 -27.39 0.70 -19.43
N GLN A 15 -28.54 0.03 -19.44
CA GLN A 15 -28.65 -1.44 -19.35
C GLN A 15 -29.59 -1.96 -20.45
N ASP A 16 -29.35 -1.56 -21.72
CA ASP A 16 -30.13 -2.07 -22.88
C ASP A 16 -29.31 -2.09 -24.19
N HIS A 17 -28.10 -2.67 -24.15
CA HIS A 17 -27.29 -2.89 -25.38
C HIS A 17 -26.86 -4.35 -25.58
N MET A 18 -27.58 -5.33 -25.02
CA MET A 18 -27.23 -6.76 -25.17
C MET A 18 -27.99 -7.49 -26.31
N ARG A 19 -28.85 -6.83 -27.09
CA ARG A 19 -29.72 -7.53 -28.07
C ARG A 19 -29.58 -7.17 -29.55
N THR A 20 -28.68 -6.25 -29.91
CA THR A 20 -28.60 -5.76 -31.31
C THR A 20 -27.17 -5.75 -31.85
N ILE A 21 -26.26 -6.54 -31.24
CA ILE A 21 -24.85 -6.70 -31.67
C ILE A 21 -24.68 -7.90 -32.61
N ILE A 22 -25.72 -8.73 -32.76
CA ILE A 22 -25.75 -9.83 -33.73
C ILE A 22 -26.40 -9.28 -34.99
N MET A 23 -25.63 -9.23 -36.08
CA MET A 23 -26.06 -8.89 -37.45
C MET A 23 -25.86 -7.41 -37.85
N LYS A 24 -24.83 -7.17 -38.67
CA LYS A 24 -24.42 -5.90 -39.28
C LYS A 24 -23.67 -5.05 -38.23
N ILE A 25 -22.40 -4.70 -38.38
CA ILE A 25 -21.80 -4.03 -39.53
C ILE A 25 -20.29 -4.28 -39.41
N PHE A 26 -19.76 -4.76 -40.52
CA PHE A 26 -18.36 -4.95 -40.81
C PHE A 26 -17.64 -3.59 -40.87
N ILE A 27 -16.36 -3.58 -40.43
CA ILE A 27 -15.35 -2.56 -40.74
C ILE A 27 -15.58 -1.19 -40.10
N SER A 28 -14.71 -0.83 -39.16
CA SER A 28 -13.82 0.34 -39.31
C SER A 28 -12.90 0.47 -38.10
N VAL A 29 -11.60 0.41 -38.39
CA VAL A 29 -10.52 0.87 -37.52
C VAL A 29 -10.72 2.37 -37.25
N ALA A 30 -10.82 2.75 -35.99
CA ALA A 30 -10.54 4.10 -35.54
C ALA A 30 -9.94 4.01 -34.14
N SER A 31 -8.62 3.86 -34.10
CA SER A 31 -7.81 4.09 -32.91
C SER A 31 -7.96 5.56 -32.51
N ALA A 32 -8.85 5.85 -31.56
CA ALA A 32 -8.88 7.13 -30.87
C ALA A 32 -8.40 6.89 -29.43
N ALA A 33 -7.20 7.40 -29.16
CA ALA A 33 -6.50 7.34 -27.90
C ALA A 33 -7.40 7.74 -26.73
N ILE A 34 -7.72 6.80 -25.83
CA ILE A 34 -8.15 7.13 -24.47
C ILE A 34 -6.88 7.24 -23.63
N VAL A 35 -6.09 8.26 -23.91
CA VAL A 35 -5.04 8.73 -22.99
C VAL A 35 -5.66 9.84 -22.17
N GLY A 36 -5.79 9.61 -20.87
CA GLY A 36 -5.97 10.71 -19.91
C GLY A 36 -7.38 10.87 -19.34
N ALA A 37 -7.86 9.90 -18.57
CA ALA A 37 -8.82 10.17 -17.51
C ALA A 37 -8.74 9.16 -16.34
N CYS A 38 -7.54 8.70 -16.00
CA CYS A 38 -7.26 8.25 -14.64
C CYS A 38 -6.38 9.31 -13.97
N LEU A 39 -6.90 10.54 -13.88
CA LEU A 39 -6.46 11.44 -12.82
C LEU A 39 -6.96 10.78 -11.54
N PHE A 40 -6.04 10.03 -10.94
CA PHE A 40 -6.11 9.52 -9.59
C PHE A 40 -6.94 10.48 -8.75
N SER A 41 -8.00 9.97 -8.17
CA SER A 41 -8.54 10.54 -6.94
C SER A 41 -7.41 10.48 -5.91
N THR A 42 -6.46 11.41 -5.98
CA THR A 42 -5.70 11.86 -4.83
C THR A 42 -6.76 12.43 -3.91
N ALA A 43 -7.38 11.54 -3.13
CA ALA A 43 -7.90 11.90 -1.85
C ALA A 43 -6.76 12.65 -1.19
N ALA A 44 -6.89 13.97 -1.14
CA ALA A 44 -6.04 14.83 -0.34
C ALA A 44 -6.29 14.42 1.10
N SER A 45 -5.66 13.31 1.49
CA SER A 45 -5.36 13.02 2.87
C SER A 45 -4.50 14.19 3.26
N THR A 46 -5.11 15.20 3.88
CA THR A 46 -4.38 16.17 4.68
C THR A 46 -3.71 15.37 5.78
N SER A 47 -2.59 14.75 5.42
CA SER A 47 -1.64 14.17 6.32
C SER A 47 -1.24 15.36 7.18
N SER A 48 -1.79 15.45 8.39
CA SER A 48 -1.16 16.26 9.41
C SER A 48 0.31 15.85 9.37
N VAL A 49 1.21 16.82 9.22
CA VAL A 49 2.65 16.54 9.14
C VAL A 49 3.02 15.85 10.44
N ARG A 50 3.02 14.52 10.43
CA ARG A 50 3.31 13.68 11.59
C ARG A 50 4.82 13.65 11.73
N GLU A 51 5.29 13.76 12.96
CA GLU A 51 6.69 13.55 13.31
C GLU A 51 7.12 12.17 12.77
N PRO A 52 8.18 12.08 11.95
CA PRO A 52 8.62 10.81 11.42
C PRO A 52 9.15 9.91 12.55
N VAL A 53 8.47 8.80 12.79
CA VAL A 53 8.93 7.78 13.76
C VAL A 53 10.05 6.96 13.12
N SER A 54 11.21 6.94 13.76
CA SER A 54 12.35 6.13 13.31
C SER A 54 12.91 5.28 14.45
N VAL A 55 13.20 4.02 14.15
CA VAL A 55 13.79 3.07 15.10
C VAL A 55 14.92 2.32 14.44
N ARG A 56 16.01 2.11 15.18
CA ARG A 56 17.12 1.26 14.74
C ARG A 56 17.05 -0.07 15.49
N VAL A 57 17.07 -1.16 14.73
CA VAL A 57 17.09 -2.53 15.29
C VAL A 57 18.41 -3.17 14.92
N SER A 58 19.18 -3.58 15.92
CA SER A 58 20.47 -4.23 15.72
C SER A 58 20.28 -5.71 15.33
N HIS A 59 21.01 -6.14 14.30
CA HIS A 59 21.16 -7.55 13.93
C HIS A 59 22.42 -8.18 14.55
N ALA A 60 23.13 -7.48 15.44
CA ALA A 60 24.33 -8.02 16.08
C ALA A 60 24.04 -9.34 16.82
N GLY A 61 24.92 -10.31 16.61
CA GLY A 61 24.80 -11.65 17.19
C GLY A 61 23.70 -12.52 16.57
N LEU A 62 23.11 -12.11 15.45
CA LEU A 62 22.14 -12.91 14.70
C LEU A 62 22.74 -13.31 13.35
N ASP A 63 22.68 -14.61 13.06
CA ASP A 63 22.93 -15.11 11.71
C ASP A 63 21.65 -15.01 10.88
N LEU A 64 21.56 -13.97 10.05
CA LEU A 64 20.43 -13.72 9.16
C LEU A 64 20.39 -14.69 7.95
N THR A 65 21.41 -15.52 7.75
CA THR A 65 21.38 -16.58 6.74
C THR A 65 20.57 -17.78 7.22
N SER A 66 20.47 -17.99 8.54
CA SER A 66 19.65 -19.03 9.15
C SER A 66 18.18 -18.61 9.31
N ALA A 67 17.26 -19.58 9.20
CA ALA A 67 15.84 -19.35 9.49
C ALA A 67 15.60 -18.92 10.96
N ALA A 68 16.40 -19.45 11.90
CA ALA A 68 16.31 -19.13 13.32
C ALA A 68 16.72 -17.67 13.60
N GLY A 69 17.85 -17.21 13.05
CA GLY A 69 18.31 -15.83 13.22
C GLY A 69 17.38 -14.82 12.54
N ARG A 70 16.81 -15.14 11.36
CA ARG A 70 15.75 -14.33 10.73
C ARG A 70 14.51 -14.21 11.61
N THR A 71 14.05 -15.31 12.18
CA THR A 71 12.87 -15.32 13.06
C THR A 71 13.11 -14.49 14.32
N LEU A 72 14.28 -14.61 14.94
CA LEU A 72 14.65 -13.82 16.10
C LEU A 72 14.76 -12.33 15.77
N PHE A 73 15.37 -11.97 14.64
CA PHE A 73 15.43 -10.59 14.19
C PHE A 73 14.03 -10.02 13.95
N GLN A 74 13.14 -10.78 13.31
CA GLN A 74 11.75 -10.38 13.06
C GLN A 74 10.98 -10.16 14.37
N ARG A 75 11.21 -10.98 15.41
CA ARG A 75 10.63 -10.75 16.74
C ARG A 75 11.15 -9.45 17.39
N ARG A 76 12.46 -9.19 17.31
CA ARG A 76 13.06 -7.94 17.82
C ARG A 76 12.49 -6.73 17.11
N LEU A 77 12.35 -6.81 15.78
CA LEU A 77 11.75 -5.78 14.95
C LEU A 77 10.29 -5.51 15.35
N GLN A 78 9.46 -6.55 15.49
CA GLN A 78 8.07 -6.37 15.91
C GLN A 78 7.96 -5.74 17.29
N SER A 79 8.80 -6.15 18.25
CA SER A 79 8.83 -5.54 19.58
C SER A 79 9.23 -4.07 19.53
N ALA A 80 10.22 -3.72 18.71
CA ALA A 80 10.66 -2.34 18.53
C ALA A 80 9.58 -1.46 17.89
N ILE A 81 8.88 -1.97 16.87
CA ILE A 81 7.74 -1.29 16.23
C ILE A 81 6.60 -1.09 17.24
N ALA A 82 6.28 -2.11 18.04
CA ALA A 82 5.20 -2.02 19.02
C ALA A 82 5.45 -0.91 20.05
N ARG A 83 6.69 -0.78 20.55
CA ARG A 83 7.09 0.27 21.49
C ARG A 83 7.10 1.66 20.85
N ALA A 84 7.57 1.77 19.61
CA ALA A 84 7.65 3.07 18.93
C ALA A 84 6.29 3.61 18.48
N CYS A 85 5.35 2.72 18.17
CA CYS A 85 3.98 3.07 17.79
C CYS A 85 2.99 2.95 18.95
N GLU A 86 3.45 3.07 20.20
CA GLU A 86 2.57 3.01 21.37
C GLU A 86 1.64 4.25 21.39
N PRO A 87 0.33 4.09 21.63
CA PRO A 87 -0.58 5.22 21.71
C PRO A 87 -0.21 6.09 22.92
N HIS A 88 0.01 7.39 22.67
CA HIS A 88 0.45 8.32 23.72
C HIS A 88 -0.71 8.82 24.60
N TRP A 89 -1.95 8.65 24.15
CA TRP A 89 -3.17 9.03 24.88
C TRP A 89 -4.27 7.98 24.67
N SER A 90 -5.31 8.04 25.49
CA SER A 90 -6.49 7.18 25.37
C SER A 90 -7.46 7.70 24.31
N GLY A 91 -8.24 6.78 23.73
CA GLY A 91 -9.27 7.12 22.74
C GLY A 91 -9.07 6.42 21.39
N LEU A 92 -10.16 6.28 20.64
CA LEU A 92 -10.19 5.49 19.41
C LEU A 92 -9.24 6.02 18.35
N ASP A 93 -9.11 7.34 18.23
CA ASP A 93 -8.21 7.97 17.27
C ASP A 93 -6.73 7.65 17.56
N ALA A 94 -6.35 7.64 18.84
CA ALA A 94 -5.00 7.26 19.27
C ALA A 94 -4.67 5.81 18.89
N PHE A 95 -5.64 4.90 19.06
CA PHE A 95 -5.51 3.50 18.66
C PHE A 95 -5.44 3.34 17.14
N ALA A 96 -6.24 4.09 16.39
CA ALA A 96 -6.22 4.09 14.93
C ALA A 96 -4.87 4.60 14.40
N ASP A 97 -4.31 5.63 15.02
CA ASP A 97 -3.00 6.18 14.68
C ASP A 97 -1.86 5.23 15.03
N ALA A 98 -1.88 4.62 16.21
CA ALA A 98 -0.94 3.58 16.59
C ALA A 98 -1.00 2.38 15.63
N HIS A 99 -2.21 1.96 15.21
CA HIS A 99 -2.37 0.90 14.23
C HIS A 99 -1.80 1.28 12.87
N ARG A 100 -2.06 2.49 12.38
CA ARG A 100 -1.51 2.99 11.12
C ARG A 100 0.02 3.06 11.17
N CYS A 101 0.59 3.59 12.24
CA CYS A 101 2.04 3.63 12.47
C CYS A 101 2.67 2.23 12.36
N ARG A 102 2.04 1.22 12.98
CA ARG A 102 2.53 -0.16 12.89
C ARG A 102 2.51 -0.69 11.45
N GLN A 103 1.44 -0.44 10.70
CA GLN A 103 1.34 -0.88 9.30
C GLN A 103 2.41 -0.22 8.42
N GLU A 104 2.60 1.09 8.57
CA GLU A 104 3.61 1.85 7.83
C GLU A 104 5.03 1.38 8.16
N MET A 105 5.33 1.18 9.46
CA MET A 105 6.63 0.68 9.91
C MET A 105 6.90 -0.76 9.46
N ILE A 106 5.89 -1.64 9.43
CA ILE A 106 6.05 -3.00 8.91
C ILE A 106 6.32 -2.98 7.40
N ALA A 107 5.59 -2.16 6.65
CA ALA A 107 5.78 -2.02 5.21
C ALA A 107 7.20 -1.50 4.89
N ASP A 108 7.66 -0.44 5.55
CA ASP A 108 9.01 0.09 5.40
C ASP A 108 10.08 -0.94 5.83
N ALA A 109 9.88 -1.62 6.95
CA ALA A 109 10.81 -2.63 7.43
C ALA A 109 10.91 -3.82 6.50
N SER A 110 9.84 -4.20 5.79
CA SER A 110 9.88 -5.29 4.80
C SER A 110 10.84 -4.98 3.63
N VAL A 111 10.83 -3.74 3.15
CA VAL A 111 11.72 -3.26 2.07
C VAL A 111 13.16 -3.24 2.57
N LYS A 112 13.40 -2.68 3.77
CA LYS A 112 14.72 -2.63 4.38
C LYS A 112 15.27 -4.03 4.68
N MET A 113 14.40 -4.97 5.08
CA MET A 113 14.79 -6.36 5.32
C MET A 113 15.22 -7.07 4.05
N ALA A 114 14.48 -6.90 2.96
CA ALA A 114 14.88 -7.43 1.67
C ALA A 114 16.24 -6.86 1.24
N ALA A 115 16.52 -5.58 1.50
CA ALA A 115 17.81 -4.98 1.20
C ALA A 115 18.97 -5.60 2.02
N VAL A 116 18.76 -5.87 3.31
CA VAL A 116 19.76 -6.53 4.18
C VAL A 116 20.01 -7.96 3.73
N LEU A 117 18.96 -8.77 3.58
CA LEU A 117 19.09 -10.19 3.21
C LEU A 117 19.71 -10.40 1.83
N ARG A 118 19.48 -9.48 0.87
CA ARG A 118 20.18 -9.50 -0.42
C ARG A 118 21.68 -9.28 -0.29
N ARG A 119 22.11 -8.37 0.59
CA ARG A 119 23.54 -8.15 0.85
C ARG A 119 24.18 -9.37 1.49
N ASP A 120 23.44 -10.09 2.32
CA ASP A 120 23.89 -11.31 2.99
C ASP A 120 23.86 -12.56 2.07
N GLY A 121 23.64 -12.40 0.76
CA GLY A 121 23.81 -13.48 -0.24
C GLY A 121 22.73 -14.57 -0.26
N THR A 122 21.76 -14.54 0.67
CA THR A 122 20.71 -15.57 0.78
C THR A 122 19.82 -15.70 -0.46
N LEU A 123 19.62 -14.61 -1.22
CA LEU A 123 18.87 -14.63 -2.48
C LEU A 123 19.68 -15.25 -3.64
N LEU A 124 21.01 -15.22 -3.58
CA LEU A 124 21.89 -15.83 -4.61
C LEU A 124 21.96 -17.35 -4.44
N ALA A 125 21.99 -17.84 -3.20
CA ALA A 125 21.99 -19.27 -2.92
C ALA A 125 20.70 -19.97 -3.39
N SER A 126 19.55 -19.29 -3.34
CA SER A 126 18.26 -19.83 -3.81
C SER A 126 18.13 -19.89 -5.34
N ILE A 127 18.86 -19.07 -6.10
CA ILE A 127 18.78 -19.03 -7.57
C ILE A 127 19.67 -20.12 -8.20
N ASN A 128 20.76 -20.51 -7.53
CA ASN A 128 21.67 -21.55 -8.02
C ASN A 128 21.25 -22.98 -7.66
N GLY A 129 20.15 -23.17 -6.91
CA GLY A 129 19.66 -24.50 -6.49
C GLY A 129 18.69 -25.17 -7.46
N THR A 130 18.32 -24.52 -8.56
CA THR A 130 17.38 -25.05 -9.57
C THR A 130 18.07 -25.22 -10.93
N ARG A 131 19.03 -26.14 -11.02
CA ARG A 131 19.52 -26.64 -12.30
C ARG A 131 19.45 -28.17 -12.32
#